data_AF-W2TSF3-F1
#
_entry.id   AF-W2TSF3-F1
#
_cell.length_a   1.000
_cell.length_b   1.000
_cell.length_c   1.000
_cell.angle_alpha   90.00
_cell.angle_beta   90.00
_cell.angle_gamma   90.00
#
_symmetry.space_group_name_H-M   'P 1'
#
loop_
_entity.id
_entity.type
_entity.pdbx_description
1 polymer ?
#
loop_
_entity_poly.entity_id
_entity_poly.type
_entity_poly.pdbx_seq_one_letter_code
_entity_poly.pdbx_strand_id
1 'polypeptide(L)'
;MEAIRQSIFTITASMHHELNGSKGISPYMQELLGYIGRVEFHFSHFPSTIRRNSALPSISDYIIQLFIVNATLVRPLRSFPIAFRLATVTLSAAYRLLVEVHSKLSPSLKFPNRTHLLSLFSHEESSVACSMGDDSLPAWIYIHALICDSPDTLISPHVSVQWPIEQYVKWCCENSDLEIISFLNGLMTSYTTQVINRHETEYVPHYPRIMELIKKAAE
;
A
#
# COMPACT_ATOMS: atom_id res chain seq x y z
N MET A 1 19.21 -11.50 3.52
CA MET A 1 18.23 -10.41 3.35
C MET A 1 17.28 -10.69 2.20
N GLU A 2 17.78 -11.07 1.02
CA GLU A 2 16.91 -11.36 -0.14
C GLU A 2 15.91 -12.50 0.11
N ALA A 3 16.34 -13.62 0.71
CA ALA A 3 15.44 -14.71 1.06
C ALA A 3 14.31 -14.29 2.04
N ILE A 4 14.60 -13.34 2.94
CA ILE A 4 13.60 -12.78 3.87
C ILE A 4 12.58 -11.95 3.09
N ARG A 5 13.05 -11.07 2.19
CA ARG A 5 12.19 -10.26 1.32
C ARG A 5 11.30 -11.13 0.43
N GLN A 6 11.86 -12.17 -0.21
CA GLN A 6 11.09 -13.08 -1.06
C GLN A 6 10.03 -13.87 -0.27
N SER A 7 10.33 -14.28 0.97
CA SER A 7 9.36 -14.95 1.83
C SER A 7 8.22 -14.00 2.20
N ILE A 8 8.54 -12.77 2.64
CA ILE A 8 7.55 -11.72 2.95
C ILE A 8 6.68 -11.40 1.73
N PHE A 9 7.29 -11.30 0.54
CA PHE A 9 6.60 -11.09 -0.72
C PHE A 9 5.57 -12.19 -1.00
N THR A 10 6.01 -13.44 -0.89
CA THR A 10 5.19 -14.62 -1.17
C THR A 10 4.00 -14.71 -0.20
N ILE A 11 4.24 -14.48 1.10
CA ILE A 11 3.18 -14.49 2.12
C ILE A 11 2.15 -13.39 1.82
N THR A 12 2.61 -12.16 1.55
CA THR A 12 1.71 -11.01 1.34
C THR A 12 0.92 -11.13 0.03
N ALA A 13 1.49 -11.71 -1.02
CA ALA A 13 0.79 -11.94 -2.29
C ALA A 13 -0.44 -12.87 -2.13
N SER A 14 -0.45 -13.75 -1.12
CA SER A 14 -1.61 -14.59 -0.82
C SER A 14 -2.85 -13.82 -0.33
N MET A 15 -2.70 -12.53 0.02
CA MET A 15 -3.79 -11.62 0.41
C MET A 15 -4.94 -11.66 -0.60
N HIS A 16 -4.65 -11.52 -1.90
CA HIS A 16 -5.67 -11.44 -2.96
C HIS A 16 -6.42 -12.76 -3.17
N HIS A 17 -5.80 -13.88 -2.83
CA HIS A 17 -6.41 -15.21 -2.92
C HIS A 17 -7.39 -15.46 -1.77
N GLU A 18 -7.06 -14.94 -0.58
CA GLU A 18 -7.83 -15.15 0.64
C GLU A 18 -9.14 -14.34 0.67
N LEU A 19 -9.10 -13.14 0.10
CA LEU A 19 -10.24 -12.22 0.03
C LEU A 19 -11.45 -12.80 -0.74
N ASN A 20 -11.22 -13.86 -1.53
CA ASN A 20 -12.25 -14.55 -2.29
C ASN A 20 -13.06 -15.59 -1.48
N GLY A 21 -12.76 -15.83 -0.19
CA GLY A 21 -13.45 -16.91 0.54
C GLY A 21 -13.41 -16.93 2.06
N SER A 22 -12.61 -16.11 2.76
CA SER A 22 -12.46 -16.23 4.22
C SER A 22 -13.51 -15.44 5.02
N LYS A 23 -14.04 -16.04 6.09
CA LYS A 23 -14.98 -15.43 7.07
C LYS A 23 -14.35 -15.19 8.45
N GLY A 24 -13.02 -15.27 8.56
CA GLY A 24 -12.28 -15.31 9.84
C GLY A 24 -11.07 -14.39 9.91
N ILE A 25 -10.19 -14.62 10.90
CA ILE A 25 -8.89 -13.94 11.01
C ILE A 25 -8.08 -14.31 9.77
N SER A 26 -7.51 -13.31 9.10
CA SER A 26 -6.80 -13.53 7.84
C SER A 26 -5.57 -14.44 7.99
N PRO A 27 -5.55 -15.65 7.40
CA PRO A 27 -4.40 -16.54 7.46
C PRO A 27 -3.10 -15.94 6.92
N TYR A 28 -3.13 -15.15 5.83
CA TYR A 28 -1.89 -14.53 5.34
C TYR A 28 -1.28 -13.61 6.39
N MET A 29 -2.13 -12.86 7.12
CA MET A 29 -1.67 -11.92 8.14
C MET A 29 -1.12 -12.67 9.35
N GLN A 30 -1.74 -13.78 9.76
CA GLN A 30 -1.20 -14.63 10.82
C GLN A 30 0.18 -15.19 10.45
N GLU A 31 0.33 -15.66 9.21
CA GLU A 31 1.60 -16.17 8.70
C GLU A 31 2.66 -15.06 8.64
N LEU A 32 2.30 -13.86 8.16
CA LEU A 32 3.20 -12.72 8.07
C LEU A 32 3.69 -12.29 9.45
N LEU A 33 2.78 -12.12 10.43
CA LEU A 33 3.15 -11.76 11.81
C LEU A 33 4.00 -12.84 12.47
N GLY A 34 3.64 -14.12 12.26
CA GLY A 34 4.44 -15.25 12.72
C GLY A 34 5.85 -15.26 12.12
N TYR A 35 5.96 -14.97 10.82
CA TYR A 35 7.25 -14.88 10.13
C TYR A 35 8.09 -13.71 10.64
N ILE A 36 7.49 -12.53 10.85
CA ILE A 36 8.17 -11.37 11.48
C ILE A 36 8.71 -11.76 12.86
N GLY A 37 7.94 -12.50 13.67
CA GLY A 37 8.40 -13.03 14.94
C GLY A 37 9.60 -13.97 14.83
N ARG A 38 9.64 -14.84 13.81
CA ARG A 38 10.81 -15.71 13.55
C ARG A 38 12.02 -14.91 13.12
N VAL A 39 11.82 -13.90 12.27
CA VAL A 39 12.90 -12.98 11.85
C VAL A 39 13.50 -12.31 13.07
N GLU A 40 12.67 -11.71 13.93
CA GLU A 40 13.13 -11.10 15.18
C GLU A 40 13.90 -12.09 16.06
N PHE A 41 13.36 -13.29 16.27
CA PHE A 41 14.03 -14.33 17.04
C PHE A 41 15.42 -14.64 16.48
N HIS A 42 15.58 -14.82 15.16
CA HIS A 42 16.88 -15.05 14.54
C HIS A 42 17.82 -13.85 14.73
N PHE A 43 17.32 -12.61 14.57
CA PHE A 43 18.12 -11.40 14.76
C PHE A 43 18.47 -11.12 16.23
N SER A 44 17.70 -11.62 17.19
CA SER A 44 17.94 -11.44 18.63
C SER A 44 19.26 -12.05 19.11
N HIS A 45 19.77 -13.06 18.40
CA HIS A 45 21.03 -13.73 18.69
C HIS A 45 22.26 -12.90 18.27
N PHE A 46 22.05 -11.83 17.49
CA PHE A 46 23.13 -10.96 17.05
C PHE A 46 23.31 -9.76 17.98
N PRO A 47 24.55 -9.27 18.15
CA PRO A 47 24.84 -8.05 18.91
C PRO A 47 24.00 -6.85 18.46
N SER A 48 23.62 -5.99 19.40
CA SER A 48 22.75 -4.82 19.16
C SER A 48 23.31 -3.79 18.17
N THR A 49 24.62 -3.83 17.89
CA THR A 49 25.30 -3.04 16.85
C THR A 49 25.00 -3.55 15.45
N ILE A 50 24.88 -4.87 15.26
CA ILE A 50 24.48 -5.50 13.99
C ILE A 50 22.97 -5.35 13.79
N ARG A 51 22.19 -5.36 14.87
CA ARG A 51 20.74 -5.12 14.85
C ARG A 51 20.37 -3.70 14.43
N ARG A 52 21.18 -2.70 14.80
CA ARG A 52 21.02 -1.29 14.37
C ARG A 52 21.57 -1.01 12.98
N ASN A 53 22.16 -2.00 12.32
CA ASN A 53 22.60 -1.86 10.93
C ASN A 53 21.36 -1.62 10.04
N SER A 54 21.52 -0.94 8.91
CA SER A 54 20.42 -0.50 8.02
C SER A 54 19.51 -1.61 7.49
N ALA A 55 19.88 -2.88 7.72
CA ALA A 55 19.16 -4.08 7.34
C ALA A 55 17.74 -4.17 7.94
N LEU A 56 17.55 -3.97 9.24
CA LEU A 56 16.22 -4.10 9.87
C LEU A 56 15.26 -2.97 9.47
N PRO A 57 15.68 -1.68 9.48
CA PRO A 57 14.80 -0.61 9.00
C PRO A 57 14.40 -0.78 7.54
N SER A 58 15.32 -1.28 6.70
CA SER A 58 15.01 -1.61 5.31
C SER A 58 14.00 -2.75 5.16
N ILE A 59 14.00 -3.75 6.05
CA ILE A 59 12.94 -4.78 6.07
C ILE A 59 11.62 -4.15 6.52
N SER A 60 11.62 -3.31 7.54
CA SER A 60 10.40 -2.62 8.00
C SER A 60 9.78 -1.78 6.89
N ASP A 61 10.58 -0.98 6.19
CA ASP A 61 10.15 -0.18 5.04
C ASP A 61 9.55 -1.07 3.94
N TYR A 62 10.21 -2.20 3.64
CA TYR A 62 9.75 -3.15 2.63
C TYR A 62 8.41 -3.79 3.00
N ILE A 63 8.24 -4.27 4.25
CA ILE A 63 6.98 -4.88 4.72
C ILE A 63 5.84 -3.87 4.61
N ILE A 64 6.06 -2.64 5.07
CA ILE A 64 5.03 -1.59 5.07
C ILE A 64 4.66 -1.21 3.65
N GLN A 65 5.65 -0.97 2.78
CA GLN A 65 5.40 -0.63 1.38
C GLN A 65 4.64 -1.76 0.67
N LEU A 66 5.07 -3.00 0.85
CA LEU A 66 4.43 -4.17 0.26
C LEU A 66 2.97 -4.31 0.71
N PHE A 67 2.70 -4.11 2.01
CA PHE A 67 1.35 -4.12 2.55
C PHE A 67 0.48 -3.02 1.96
N ILE A 68 0.97 -1.76 1.91
CA ILE A 68 0.22 -0.62 1.37
C ILE A 68 -0.13 -0.83 -0.11
N VAL A 69 0.84 -1.26 -0.93
CA VAL A 69 0.58 -1.49 -2.35
C VAL A 69 -0.44 -2.61 -2.54
N ASN A 70 -0.30 -3.73 -1.83
CA ASN A 70 -1.30 -4.81 -1.93
C ASN A 70 -2.69 -4.37 -1.47
N ALA A 71 -2.78 -3.69 -0.32
CA ALA A 71 -4.06 -3.25 0.22
C ALA A 71 -4.78 -2.24 -0.69
N THR A 72 -4.05 -1.34 -1.34
CA THR A 72 -4.62 -0.33 -2.27
C THR A 72 -5.02 -0.90 -3.63
N LEU A 73 -4.68 -2.14 -3.94
CA LEU A 73 -5.08 -2.82 -5.19
C LEU A 73 -6.36 -3.62 -5.06
N VAL A 74 -6.89 -3.78 -3.84
CA VAL A 74 -8.14 -4.50 -3.62
C VAL A 74 -9.33 -3.59 -3.92
N ARG A 75 -9.90 -3.73 -5.13
CA ARG A 75 -11.08 -2.99 -5.62
C ARG A 75 -12.22 -3.94 -6.00
N PRO A 76 -13.51 -3.52 -5.96
CA PRO A 76 -14.03 -2.20 -5.59
C PRO A 76 -14.46 -2.10 -4.12
N LEU A 77 -14.25 -0.93 -3.49
CA LEU A 77 -14.74 -0.61 -2.14
C LEU A 77 -16.28 -0.51 -2.03
N ARG A 78 -17.04 -0.62 -3.13
CA ARG A 78 -18.50 -0.43 -3.13
C ARG A 78 -19.33 -1.71 -3.25
N SER A 79 -18.70 -2.88 -3.29
CA SER A 79 -19.42 -4.16 -3.19
C SER A 79 -19.46 -4.64 -1.73
N PHE A 80 -20.58 -4.40 -1.03
CA PHE A 80 -20.91 -5.10 0.22
C PHE A 80 -21.05 -6.60 -0.07
N PRO A 81 -20.49 -7.55 0.73
CA PRO A 81 -19.91 -7.43 2.08
C PRO A 81 -18.37 -7.44 2.13
N ILE A 82 -17.71 -7.28 0.99
CA ILE A 82 -16.24 -7.35 0.84
C ILE A 82 -15.60 -6.05 1.34
N ALA A 83 -16.20 -4.89 1.05
CA ALA A 83 -15.76 -3.58 1.53
C ALA A 83 -15.70 -3.46 3.07
N PHE A 84 -16.73 -3.94 3.76
CA PHE A 84 -16.78 -3.93 5.23
C PHE A 84 -15.79 -4.94 5.84
N ARG A 85 -15.60 -6.11 5.21
CA ARG A 85 -14.57 -7.08 5.63
C ARG A 85 -13.15 -6.54 5.40
N LEU A 86 -12.90 -5.87 4.28
CA LEU A 86 -11.61 -5.23 4.01
C LEU A 86 -11.37 -4.05 4.93
N ALA A 87 -12.30 -3.12 5.14
CA ALA A 87 -12.05 -1.99 6.04
C ALA A 87 -11.75 -2.45 7.48
N THR A 88 -12.45 -3.47 7.99
CA THR A 88 -12.26 -3.98 9.37
C THR A 88 -11.08 -4.93 9.52
N VAL A 89 -10.84 -5.83 8.57
CA VAL A 89 -9.65 -6.70 8.56
C VAL A 89 -8.41 -5.87 8.27
N THR A 90 -8.44 -4.95 7.31
CA THR A 90 -7.25 -4.20 6.89
C THR A 90 -6.85 -3.13 7.89
N LEU A 91 -7.78 -2.44 8.57
CA LEU A 91 -7.41 -1.48 9.61
C LEU A 91 -6.86 -2.17 10.88
N SER A 92 -7.51 -3.23 11.35
CA SER A 92 -7.02 -4.00 12.50
C SER A 92 -5.73 -4.76 12.17
N ALA A 93 -5.60 -5.30 10.96
CA ALA A 93 -4.38 -5.94 10.48
C ALA A 93 -3.26 -4.92 10.23
N ALA A 94 -3.54 -3.75 9.65
CA ALA A 94 -2.58 -2.65 9.49
C ALA A 94 -2.07 -2.21 10.86
N TYR A 95 -2.96 -2.00 11.84
CA TYR A 95 -2.57 -1.67 13.20
C TYR A 95 -1.64 -2.73 13.80
N ARG A 96 -2.05 -4.00 13.76
CA ARG A 96 -1.23 -5.12 14.27
C ARG A 96 0.13 -5.22 13.57
N LEU A 97 0.15 -5.11 12.24
CA LEU A 97 1.36 -5.16 11.44
C LEU A 97 2.30 -4.00 11.80
N LEU A 98 1.80 -2.76 11.87
CA LEU A 98 2.60 -1.59 12.20
C LEU A 98 3.16 -1.65 13.62
N VAL A 99 2.37 -2.14 14.58
CA VAL A 99 2.83 -2.37 15.96
C VAL A 99 3.93 -3.43 15.98
N GLU A 100 3.73 -4.54 15.29
CA GLU A 100 4.66 -5.67 15.28
C GLU A 100 5.97 -5.36 14.58
N VAL A 101 5.92 -4.73 13.40
CA VAL A 101 7.11 -4.30 12.65
C VAL A 101 7.93 -3.32 13.49
N HIS A 102 7.27 -2.36 14.14
CA HIS A 102 7.93 -1.38 14.98
C HIS A 102 8.56 -2.00 16.23
N SER A 103 7.87 -2.92 16.90
CA SER A 103 8.33 -3.52 18.16
C SER A 103 9.39 -4.60 17.95
N LYS A 104 9.25 -5.42 16.90
CA LYS A 104 10.07 -6.61 16.66
C LYS A 104 11.25 -6.40 15.72
N LEU A 105 11.13 -5.51 14.74
CA LEU A 105 12.21 -5.26 13.79
C LEU A 105 12.90 -3.94 14.13
N SER A 106 12.28 -2.86 13.70
CA SER A 106 12.74 -1.49 13.94
C SER A 106 11.72 -0.51 13.38
N PRO A 107 11.72 0.74 13.84
CA PRO A 107 10.97 1.81 13.19
C PRO A 107 11.33 1.92 11.70
N SER A 108 10.30 2.09 10.88
CA SER A 108 10.46 2.41 9.46
C SER A 108 11.06 3.79 9.31
N LEU A 109 12.06 3.93 8.44
CA LEU A 109 12.67 5.22 8.13
C LEU A 109 11.89 5.94 7.03
N LYS A 110 11.30 5.18 6.10
CA LYS A 110 10.50 5.72 5.00
C LYS A 110 9.09 6.11 5.44
N PHE A 111 8.51 5.44 6.43
CA PHE A 111 7.15 5.66 6.90
C PHE A 111 7.08 5.83 8.44
N PRO A 112 7.63 6.94 8.97
CA PRO A 112 7.70 7.14 10.42
C PRO A 112 6.32 7.40 11.07
N ASN A 113 5.39 8.02 10.33
CA ASN A 113 4.09 8.43 10.85
C ASN A 113 3.02 7.34 10.69
N ARG A 114 2.91 6.49 11.72
CA ARG A 114 1.92 5.40 11.79
C ARG A 114 0.48 5.89 11.79
N THR A 115 0.20 7.05 12.38
CA THR A 115 -1.15 7.62 12.46
C THR A 115 -1.66 7.97 11.07
N HIS A 116 -0.81 8.59 10.23
CA HIS A 116 -1.15 8.88 8.84
C HIS A 116 -1.31 7.61 8.01
N LEU A 117 -0.51 6.56 8.25
CA LEU A 117 -0.70 5.28 7.56
C LEU A 117 -2.05 4.63 7.90
N LEU A 118 -2.45 4.66 9.17
CA LEU A 118 -3.72 4.09 9.61
C LEU A 118 -4.91 4.89 9.08
N SER A 119 -4.77 6.20 8.96
CA SER A 119 -5.85 7.07 8.47
C SER A 119 -6.22 6.79 7.00
N LEU A 120 -5.32 6.20 6.20
CA LEU A 120 -5.61 5.71 4.84
C LEU A 120 -6.65 4.58 4.82
N PHE A 121 -6.77 3.83 5.91
CA PHE A 121 -7.68 2.69 6.03
C PHE A 121 -8.90 3.03 6.89
N SER A 122 -8.97 4.24 7.45
CA SER A 122 -10.12 4.72 8.21
C SER A 122 -11.21 5.22 7.26
N HIS A 123 -12.47 4.89 7.54
CA HIS A 123 -13.63 5.22 6.70
C HIS A 123 -14.11 6.68 6.87
N GLU A 124 -13.46 7.47 7.72
CA GLU A 124 -13.84 8.87 7.90
C GLU A 124 -13.36 9.71 6.70
N GLU A 125 -14.32 10.32 5.98
CA GLU A 125 -14.15 11.11 4.75
C GLU A 125 -13.11 12.25 4.83
N SER A 126 -12.61 12.55 6.03
CA SER A 126 -11.72 13.67 6.34
C SER A 126 -10.23 13.31 6.30
N SER A 127 -9.83 12.04 6.21
CA SER A 127 -8.42 11.66 6.43
C SER A 127 -7.48 11.84 5.23
N VAL A 128 -8.00 11.98 4.00
CA VAL A 128 -7.18 12.26 2.79
C VAL A 128 -6.99 13.77 2.58
N ALA A 129 -7.59 14.59 3.45
CA ALA A 129 -7.28 16.00 3.58
C ALA A 129 -5.94 16.22 4.31
N CYS A 130 -4.89 15.47 3.96
CA CYS A 130 -3.56 15.72 4.52
C CYS A 130 -2.99 17.01 3.91
N SER A 131 -2.78 18.01 4.76
CA SER A 131 -1.79 19.04 4.54
C SER A 131 -0.41 18.38 4.40
N MET A 132 0.30 18.70 3.32
CA MET A 132 1.66 18.24 3.07
C MET A 132 2.60 19.02 4.01
N GLY A 133 2.73 18.58 5.26
CA GLY A 133 3.80 19.01 6.17
C GLY A 133 5.04 18.13 6.04
N ASP A 134 6.12 18.48 6.75
CA ASP A 134 7.41 17.74 6.75
C ASP A 134 7.32 16.27 7.20
N ASP A 135 6.25 15.89 7.93
CA ASP A 135 5.97 14.51 8.37
C ASP A 135 4.92 13.78 7.50
N SER A 136 4.74 14.20 6.25
CA SER A 136 3.75 13.63 5.32
C SER A 136 4.22 12.33 4.67
N LEU A 137 3.27 11.46 4.32
CA LEU A 137 3.58 10.23 3.58
C LEU A 137 3.97 10.54 2.13
N PRO A 138 4.75 9.67 1.46
CA PRO A 138 5.01 9.78 0.04
C PRO A 138 3.73 9.98 -0.79
N ALA A 139 3.75 10.93 -1.72
CA ALA A 139 2.57 11.35 -2.50
C ALA A 139 1.90 10.19 -3.26
N TRP A 140 2.68 9.22 -3.74
CA TRP A 140 2.15 8.05 -4.43
C TRP A 140 1.17 7.23 -3.60
N ILE A 141 1.32 7.21 -2.26
CA ILE A 141 0.43 6.46 -1.37
C ILE A 141 -0.97 7.07 -1.39
N TYR A 142 -1.06 8.40 -1.29
CA TYR A 142 -2.33 9.11 -1.37
C TYR A 142 -2.98 8.94 -2.75
N ILE A 143 -2.18 9.02 -3.81
CA ILE A 143 -2.67 8.79 -5.18
C ILE A 143 -3.23 7.36 -5.31
N HIS A 144 -2.52 6.35 -4.81
CA HIS A 144 -2.98 4.96 -4.77
C HIS A 144 -4.29 4.78 -3.99
N ALA A 145 -4.42 5.43 -2.83
CA ALA A 145 -5.63 5.35 -2.01
C ALA A 145 -6.85 5.99 -2.72
N LEU A 146 -6.66 7.16 -3.32
CA LEU A 146 -7.71 7.84 -4.10
C LEU A 146 -8.12 7.04 -5.35
N ILE A 147 -7.14 6.40 -5.99
CA ILE A 147 -7.37 5.44 -7.06
C ILE A 147 -8.21 4.29 -6.51
N CYS A 148 -7.81 3.62 -5.43
CA CYS A 148 -8.56 2.54 -4.78
C CYS A 148 -10.04 2.87 -4.50
N ASP A 149 -10.32 4.07 -4.00
CA ASP A 149 -11.69 4.54 -3.69
C ASP A 149 -12.47 5.08 -4.91
N SER A 150 -11.82 5.16 -6.07
CA SER A 150 -12.49 5.56 -7.31
C SER A 150 -13.33 4.41 -7.90
N PRO A 151 -14.43 4.74 -8.61
CA PRO A 151 -15.21 3.76 -9.35
C PRO A 151 -14.39 2.97 -10.38
N ASP A 152 -14.90 1.81 -10.80
CA ASP A 152 -14.24 0.90 -11.75
C ASP A 152 -14.07 1.51 -13.17
N THR A 153 -14.69 2.66 -13.44
CA THR A 153 -14.44 3.44 -14.65
C THR A 153 -13.00 3.94 -14.74
N LEU A 154 -12.37 4.21 -13.58
CA LEU A 154 -10.93 4.40 -13.47
C LEU A 154 -10.28 3.06 -13.13
N ILE A 155 -9.68 2.41 -14.13
CA ILE A 155 -9.04 1.10 -13.99
C ILE A 155 -7.88 1.12 -12.98
N SER A 156 -7.62 -0.04 -12.37
CA SER A 156 -6.49 -0.22 -11.46
C SER A 156 -5.13 -0.11 -12.19
N PRO A 157 -4.06 0.37 -11.50
CA PRO A 157 -2.73 0.55 -12.09
C PRO A 157 -2.14 -0.68 -12.79
N HIS A 158 -2.30 -1.88 -12.20
CA HIS A 158 -1.80 -3.12 -12.81
C HIS A 158 -2.58 -3.51 -14.08
N VAL A 159 -3.88 -3.17 -14.14
CA VAL A 159 -4.75 -3.50 -15.28
C VAL A 159 -4.41 -2.65 -16.50
N SER A 160 -4.04 -1.38 -16.31
CA SER A 160 -3.72 -0.48 -17.43
C SER A 160 -2.55 -0.95 -18.28
N VAL A 161 -1.62 -1.71 -17.68
CA VAL A 161 -0.44 -2.29 -18.33
C VAL A 161 -0.53 -3.82 -18.45
N GLN A 162 -1.70 -4.40 -18.16
CA GLN A 162 -1.96 -5.85 -18.23
C GLN A 162 -0.98 -6.70 -17.40
N TRP A 163 -0.54 -6.18 -16.25
CA TRP A 163 0.31 -6.90 -15.33
C TRP A 163 -0.52 -7.69 -14.31
N PRO A 164 -0.08 -8.92 -13.95
CA PRO A 164 -0.57 -9.57 -12.75
C PRO A 164 -0.23 -8.70 -11.53
N ILE A 165 -1.03 -8.82 -10.47
CA ILE A 165 -0.90 -7.99 -9.26
C ILE A 165 0.51 -8.12 -8.69
N GLU A 166 1.06 -9.33 -8.63
CA GLU A 166 2.38 -9.60 -8.09
C GLU A 166 3.48 -8.87 -8.87
N GLN A 167 3.37 -8.80 -10.20
CA GLN A 167 4.34 -8.09 -11.02
C GLN A 167 4.31 -6.58 -10.75
N TYR A 168 3.12 -5.99 -10.65
CA TYR A 168 2.98 -4.57 -10.33
C TYR A 168 3.46 -4.24 -8.92
N VAL A 169 3.11 -5.07 -7.93
CA VAL A 169 3.56 -4.93 -6.54
C VAL A 169 5.09 -4.99 -6.46
N LYS A 170 5.70 -5.98 -7.14
CA LYS A 170 7.15 -6.12 -7.21
C LYS A 170 7.81 -4.88 -7.83
N TRP A 171 7.26 -4.41 -8.95
CA TRP A 171 7.73 -3.19 -9.61
C TRP A 171 7.67 -1.99 -8.66
N CYS A 172 6.56 -1.75 -7.95
CA CYS A 172 6.48 -0.67 -6.97
C CYS A 172 7.54 -0.78 -5.87
N CYS A 173 7.91 -1.98 -5.43
CA CYS A 173 8.95 -2.17 -4.40
C CYS A 173 10.38 -1.99 -4.92
N GLU A 174 10.61 -2.11 -6.22
CA GLU A 174 11.92 -2.01 -6.86
C GLU A 174 12.22 -0.62 -7.43
N ASN A 175 11.19 0.22 -7.58
CA ASN A 175 11.29 1.56 -8.18
C ASN A 175 11.17 2.66 -7.13
N SER A 176 11.73 3.82 -7.45
CA SER A 176 11.68 5.02 -6.63
C SER A 176 10.27 5.62 -6.56
N ASP A 177 10.03 6.45 -5.53
CA ASP A 177 8.75 7.13 -5.37
C ASP A 177 8.40 8.01 -6.59
N LEU A 178 9.41 8.64 -7.23
CA LEU A 178 9.23 9.44 -8.44
C LEU A 178 8.82 8.59 -9.66
N GLU A 179 9.39 7.41 -9.83
CA GLU A 179 9.03 6.49 -10.91
C GLU A 179 7.58 5.99 -10.75
N ILE A 180 7.18 5.66 -9.51
CA ILE A 180 5.80 5.29 -9.19
C ILE A 180 4.85 6.45 -9.53
N ILE A 181 5.18 7.68 -9.15
CA ILE A 181 4.35 8.87 -9.45
C ILE A 181 4.26 9.11 -10.96
N SER A 182 5.37 8.97 -11.69
CA SER A 182 5.41 9.10 -13.14
C SER A 182 4.53 8.06 -13.82
N PHE A 183 4.57 6.81 -13.37
CA PHE A 183 3.67 5.75 -13.83
C PHE A 183 2.20 6.11 -13.59
N LEU A 184 1.86 6.58 -12.39
CA LEU A 184 0.49 6.97 -12.04
C LEU A 184 0.01 8.19 -12.85
N ASN A 185 0.89 9.14 -13.15
CA ASN A 185 0.59 10.24 -14.07
C ASN A 185 0.27 9.74 -15.49
N GLY A 186 1.03 8.75 -15.98
CA GLY A 186 0.74 8.09 -17.25
C GLY A 186 -0.64 7.41 -17.25
N LEU A 187 -1.00 6.72 -16.16
CA LEU A 187 -2.33 6.14 -15.97
C LEU A 187 -3.43 7.22 -16.04
N MET A 188 -3.26 8.33 -15.31
CA MET A 188 -4.26 9.40 -15.30
C MET A 188 -4.41 10.08 -16.65
N THR A 189 -3.31 10.30 -17.37
CA THR A 189 -3.31 10.86 -18.74
C THR A 189 -4.06 9.94 -19.72
N SER A 190 -3.83 8.63 -19.62
CA SER A 190 -4.58 7.63 -20.39
C SER A 190 -6.07 7.67 -20.06
N TYR A 191 -6.43 7.78 -18.78
CA TYR A 191 -7.82 7.92 -18.34
C TYR A 191 -8.48 9.18 -18.91
N THR A 192 -7.81 10.34 -18.86
CA THR A 192 -8.30 11.59 -19.45
C THR A 192 -8.61 11.43 -20.94
N THR A 193 -7.70 10.78 -21.68
CA THR A 193 -7.88 10.51 -23.10
C THR A 193 -9.09 9.60 -23.36
N GLN A 194 -9.32 8.59 -22.50
CA GLN A 194 -10.47 7.71 -22.61
C GLN A 194 -11.80 8.43 -22.34
N VAL A 195 -11.89 9.26 -21.31
CA VAL A 195 -13.09 10.05 -20.99
C VAL A 195 -13.45 10.97 -22.16
N ILE A 196 -12.46 11.66 -22.72
CA ILE A 196 -12.63 12.53 -23.90
C ILE A 196 -13.13 11.72 -25.10
N ASN A 197 -12.51 10.58 -25.41
CA ASN A 197 -12.91 9.74 -26.53
C ASN A 197 -14.32 9.16 -26.37
N ARG A 198 -14.75 8.91 -25.13
CA ARG A 198 -16.12 8.46 -24.80
C ARG A 198 -17.15 9.60 -24.78
N HIS A 199 -16.72 10.84 -24.98
CA HIS A 199 -17.57 12.04 -24.90
C HIS A 199 -18.28 12.15 -23.54
N GLU A 200 -17.65 11.64 -22.48
CA GLU A 200 -18.13 11.78 -21.11
C GLU A 200 -17.89 13.22 -20.65
N THR A 201 -18.86 13.78 -19.92
CA THR A 201 -18.81 15.18 -19.45
C THR A 201 -18.17 15.32 -18.07
N GLU A 202 -17.94 14.22 -17.36
CA GLU A 202 -17.50 14.20 -15.96
C GLU A 202 -16.39 13.18 -15.76
N TYR A 203 -15.36 13.56 -15.00
CA TYR A 203 -14.33 12.65 -14.51
C TYR A 203 -14.77 11.97 -13.21
N VAL A 204 -14.06 10.93 -12.78
CA VAL A 204 -14.27 10.37 -11.43
C VAL A 204 -14.08 11.45 -10.35
N PRO A 205 -14.83 11.39 -9.23
CA PRO A 205 -14.80 12.42 -8.18
C PRO A 205 -13.39 12.74 -7.65
N HIS A 206 -12.51 11.73 -7.56
CA HIS A 206 -11.16 11.89 -7.03
C HIS A 206 -10.14 12.45 -8.03
N TYR A 207 -10.50 12.58 -9.32
CA TYR A 207 -9.58 13.00 -10.39
C TYR A 207 -8.88 14.34 -10.10
N PRO A 208 -9.57 15.44 -9.72
CA PRO A 208 -8.91 16.72 -9.49
C PRO A 208 -7.86 16.65 -8.40
N ARG A 209 -8.14 15.89 -7.32
CA ARG A 209 -7.22 15.73 -6.18
C ARG A 209 -6.00 14.90 -6.55
N ILE A 210 -6.17 13.84 -7.34
CA ILE A 210 -5.05 13.03 -7.85
C ILE A 210 -4.11 13.91 -8.68
N MET A 211 -4.66 14.71 -9.60
CA MET A 211 -3.85 15.59 -10.46
C MET A 211 -3.12 16.68 -9.67
N GLU A 212 -3.74 17.23 -8.62
CA GLU A 212 -3.11 18.17 -7.71
C GLU A 212 -1.89 17.55 -7.00
N LEU A 213 -2.02 16.33 -6.48
CA LEU A 213 -0.94 15.61 -5.81
C LEU A 213 0.21 15.27 -6.76
N ILE A 214 -0.10 14.84 -7.98
CA ILE A 214 0.91 14.57 -9.02
C ILE A 214 1.69 15.84 -9.34
N LYS A 215 0.99 16.97 -9.53
CA LYS A 215 1.64 18.25 -9.84
C LYS A 215 2.57 18.69 -8.72
N LYS A 216 2.10 18.65 -7.46
CA LYS A 216 2.92 19.03 -6.30
C LYS A 216 4.14 18.15 -6.11
N ALA A 217 4.09 16.88 -6.51
CA ALA A 217 5.22 15.96 -6.38
C ALA A 217 6.23 16.07 -7.54
N ALA A 218 5.88 16.78 -8.61
CA ALA A 218 6.75 17.06 -9.75
C ALA A 218 7.46 18.43 -9.64
N GLU A 219 7.05 19.28 -8.69
CA GLU A 219 7.68 20.55 -8.31
C GLU A 219 8.84 20.31 -7.31
#